data_AF-A0A7S1C3I1-F1
#
_entry.id   AF-A0A7S1C3I1-F1
#
_cell.length_a   1.000
_cell.length_b   1.000
_cell.length_c   1.000
_cell.angle_alpha   90.00
_cell.angle_beta   90.00
_cell.angle_gamma   90.00
#
_symmetry.space_group_name_H-M   'P 1'
#
loop_
_entity.id
_entity.type
_entity.pdbx_description
1 polymer ?
#
loop_
_entity_poly.entity_id
_entity_poly.type
_entity_poly.pdbx_seq_one_letter_code
_entity_poly.pdbx_strand_id
1 'polypeptide(L)'
;DGSLASPVIEPRDEARRVRWATKNQTVAAMEEFVAACDADAARPSYTAFARAVAEAGATALFEYQAPGSHIIRVAEPQLVLLAIRDNVTGRYRPHADTLALAEAHGVPVAPRFTSEELFAT
;
A
#
# COMPACT_ATOMS: atom_id res chain seq x y z
N ASP A 1 -1.45 -4.34 -13.05
CA ASP A 1 -0.62 -3.32 -13.68
C ASP A 1 -1.34 -1.99 -13.59
N GLY A 2 -0.83 -1.14 -12.73
CA GLY A 2 -1.34 0.15 -12.31
C GLY A 2 -0.18 1.10 -12.04
N SER A 3 -0.20 1.77 -10.89
CA SER A 3 0.85 2.72 -10.51
C SER A 3 1.44 2.38 -9.16
N LEU A 4 2.77 2.30 -9.11
CA LEU A 4 3.51 2.24 -7.84
C LEU A 4 3.11 3.46 -7.00
N ALA A 5 2.63 3.17 -5.79
CA ALA A 5 2.16 4.12 -4.83
C ALA A 5 2.89 3.94 -3.49
N SER A 6 3.09 5.03 -2.77
CA SER A 6 3.66 5.01 -1.42
C SER A 6 3.07 6.14 -0.57
N PRO A 7 2.85 5.90 0.73
CA PRO A 7 2.53 6.98 1.64
C PRO A 7 3.75 7.87 1.86
N VAL A 8 3.51 9.17 1.98
CA VAL A 8 4.50 10.17 2.37
C VAL A 8 4.01 10.81 3.66
N ILE A 9 4.81 10.72 4.71
CA ILE A 9 4.54 11.43 5.97
C ILE A 9 5.14 12.82 5.85
N GLU A 10 4.31 13.86 5.91
CA GLU A 10 4.79 15.24 5.88
C GLU A 10 5.55 15.56 7.19
N PRO A 11 6.88 15.75 7.16
CA PRO A 11 7.69 15.82 8.38
C PRO A 11 7.54 17.14 9.14
N ARG A 12 6.97 18.17 8.50
CA ARG A 12 6.77 19.51 9.06
C ARG A 12 5.36 19.73 9.58
N ASP A 13 4.48 18.74 9.43
CA ASP A 13 3.14 18.81 9.97
C ASP A 13 3.14 18.18 11.37
N GLU A 14 2.75 18.96 12.39
CA GLU A 14 2.57 18.47 13.76
C GLU A 14 1.56 17.31 13.81
N ALA A 15 0.58 17.29 12.90
CA ALA A 15 -0.39 16.21 12.76
C ALA A 15 0.17 14.97 12.04
N ARG A 16 1.40 15.05 11.50
CA ARG A 16 2.06 14.01 10.68
C ARG A 16 1.11 13.45 9.63
N ARG A 17 0.52 14.32 8.80
CA ARG A 17 -0.43 13.90 7.76
C ARG A 17 0.23 12.90 6.81
N VAL A 18 -0.55 11.87 6.48
CA VAL A 18 -0.22 10.89 5.44
C VAL A 18 -0.75 11.44 4.13
N ARG A 19 0.12 11.52 3.12
CA ARG A 19 -0.24 11.82 1.74
C ARG A 19 0.03 10.61 0.87
N TRP A 20 -0.71 10.46 -0.22
CA TRP A 20 -0.56 9.34 -1.13
C TRP A 20 0.01 9.79 -2.46
N ALA A 21 1.21 9.29 -2.76
CA ALA A 21 1.94 9.65 -3.96
C ALA A 21 2.21 8.44 -4.84
N THR A 22 2.16 8.68 -6.14
CA THR A 22 2.85 7.84 -7.13
C THR A 22 4.31 8.29 -7.24
N LYS A 23 5.06 7.76 -8.20
CA LYS A 23 6.49 8.05 -8.42
C LYS A 23 6.88 9.54 -8.24
N ASN A 24 6.07 10.48 -8.76
CA ASN A 24 6.47 11.89 -8.84
C ASN A 24 5.45 12.88 -8.28
N GLN A 25 4.24 12.43 -7.90
CA GLN A 25 3.14 13.33 -7.56
C GLN A 25 2.09 12.66 -6.68
N THR A 26 1.40 13.46 -5.88
CA THR A 26 0.19 13.04 -5.17
C THR A 26 -0.96 12.85 -6.15
N VAL A 27 -1.85 11.89 -5.87
CA VAL A 27 -3.00 11.59 -6.75
C VAL A 27 -4.29 11.72 -5.95
N ALA A 28 -5.13 12.70 -6.30
CA ALA A 28 -6.37 13.00 -5.59
C ALA A 28 -7.33 11.79 -5.51
N ALA A 29 -7.51 11.06 -6.61
CA ALA A 29 -8.36 9.86 -6.62
C ALA A 29 -7.87 8.76 -5.65
N MET A 30 -6.56 8.68 -5.42
CA MET A 30 -5.99 7.73 -4.46
C MET A 30 -6.22 8.19 -3.02
N GLU A 31 -6.06 9.49 -2.75
CA GLU A 31 -6.39 10.10 -1.46
C GLU A 31 -7.88 9.92 -1.12
N GLU A 32 -8.77 10.13 -2.08
CA GLU A 32 -10.22 9.88 -1.94
C GLU A 32 -10.52 8.40 -1.67
N PHE A 33 -9.89 7.49 -2.40
CA PHE A 33 -10.03 6.05 -2.15
C PHE A 33 -9.58 5.66 -0.74
N VAL A 34 -8.43 6.16 -0.30
CA VAL A 34 -7.91 5.87 1.04
C VAL A 34 -8.82 6.46 2.12
N ALA A 35 -9.26 7.71 1.96
CA ALA A 35 -10.19 8.35 2.89
C ALA A 35 -11.51 7.58 3.01
N ALA A 36 -12.04 7.06 1.89
CA ALA A 36 -13.25 6.24 1.90
C ALA A 36 -13.04 4.86 2.58
N CYS A 37 -11.83 4.30 2.51
CA CYS A 37 -11.49 3.09 3.26
C CYS A 37 -11.35 3.38 4.76
N ASP A 38 -10.59 4.41 5.13
CA ASP A 38 -10.33 4.77 6.53
C ASP A 38 -11.60 5.24 7.27
N ALA A 39 -12.62 5.73 6.55
CA ALA A 39 -13.91 6.13 7.13
C ALA A 39 -14.83 4.96 7.49
N ASP A 40 -14.56 3.74 7.02
CA ASP A 40 -15.36 2.54 7.24
C ASP A 40 -14.55 1.49 8.02
N ALA A 41 -14.98 1.18 9.24
CA ALA A 41 -14.28 0.23 10.10
C ALA A 41 -14.28 -1.23 9.56
N ALA A 42 -15.12 -1.55 8.58
CA ALA A 42 -15.10 -2.85 7.90
C ALA A 42 -14.10 -2.90 6.73
N ARG A 43 -13.44 -1.77 6.41
CA ARG A 43 -12.49 -1.65 5.31
C ARG A 43 -11.05 -1.50 5.84
N PRO A 44 -10.03 -1.67 4.97
CA PRO A 44 -8.64 -1.55 5.38
C PRO A 44 -8.32 -0.14 5.90
N SER A 45 -7.57 -0.04 6.99
CA SER A 45 -7.08 1.26 7.47
C SER A 45 -5.67 1.55 6.95
N TYR A 46 -5.61 2.13 5.76
CA TYR A 46 -4.33 2.46 5.12
C TYR A 46 -3.57 3.57 5.84
N THR A 47 -4.26 4.55 6.41
CA THR A 47 -3.58 5.64 7.15
C THR A 47 -2.93 5.12 8.42
N ALA A 48 -3.62 4.26 9.19
CA ALA A 48 -3.05 3.66 10.40
C ALA A 48 -1.85 2.76 10.05
N PHE A 49 -2.00 1.92 9.02
CA PHE A 49 -0.92 1.07 8.52
C PHE A 49 0.30 1.89 8.08
N ALA A 50 0.10 2.95 7.28
CA ALA A 50 1.17 3.81 6.79
C ALA A 50 1.94 4.47 7.95
N ARG A 51 1.24 4.91 9.00
CA ARG A 51 1.86 5.47 10.21
C ARG A 51 2.71 4.44 10.93
N ALA A 52 2.18 3.24 11.18
CA ALA A 52 2.92 2.17 11.85
C ALA A 52 4.21 1.80 11.09
N VAL A 53 4.14 1.73 9.75
CA VAL A 53 5.31 1.46 8.90
C VAL A 53 6.32 2.61 8.97
N ALA A 54 5.87 3.85 8.89
CA ALA A 54 6.74 5.02 8.95
C ALA A 54 7.41 5.21 10.32
N GLU A 55 6.68 4.97 11.41
CA GLU A 55 7.21 5.00 12.78
C GLU A 55 8.32 3.96 12.99
N ALA A 56 8.22 2.83 12.29
CA ALA A 56 9.26 1.81 12.25
C ALA A 56 10.39 2.12 11.25
N GLY A 57 10.49 3.34 10.74
CA GLY A 57 11.58 3.79 9.85
C GLY A 57 11.52 3.17 8.44
N ALA A 58 10.35 2.76 7.98
CA ALA A 58 10.18 2.11 6.69
C ALA A 58 9.14 2.82 5.80
N THR A 59 9.07 2.41 4.53
CA THR A 59 8.09 2.85 3.54
C THR A 59 7.34 1.64 3.00
N ALA A 60 6.01 1.70 3.05
CA ALA A 60 5.17 0.72 2.37
C ALA A 60 5.04 1.05 0.89
N LEU A 61 5.16 0.04 0.04
CA LEU A 61 5.05 0.16 -1.41
C LEU A 61 3.80 -0.59 -1.86
N PHE A 62 2.94 0.09 -2.60
CA PHE A 62 1.66 -0.41 -3.06
C PHE A 62 1.57 -0.36 -4.58
N GLU A 63 0.68 -1.17 -5.13
CA GLU A 63 0.17 -1.02 -6.47
C GLU A 63 -1.24 -0.39 -6.38
N TYR A 64 -1.40 0.81 -6.91
CA TYR A 64 -2.71 1.43 -7.08
C TYR A 64 -3.27 1.10 -8.46
N GLN A 65 -4.48 0.57 -8.52
CA GLN A 65 -5.20 0.31 -9.76
C GLN A 65 -6.57 0.95 -9.66
N ALA A 66 -7.05 1.54 -10.76
CA ALA A 66 -8.37 2.14 -10.83
C ALA A 66 -8.99 1.90 -12.21
N PRO A 67 -10.32 1.99 -12.33
CA PRO A 67 -10.99 1.95 -13.62
C PRO A 67 -10.36 2.96 -14.59
N GLY A 68 -10.12 2.53 -15.82
CA GLY A 68 -9.41 3.33 -16.83
C GLY A 68 -7.90 3.04 -16.94
N SER A 69 -7.32 2.17 -16.10
CA SER A 69 -6.02 1.56 -16.39
C SER A 69 -6.06 0.82 -17.73
N HIS A 70 -5.07 1.08 -18.59
CA HIS A 70 -5.03 0.54 -19.95
C HIS A 70 -4.50 -0.90 -20.01
N ILE A 71 -3.85 -1.40 -18.95
CA ILE A 71 -3.11 -2.67 -19.02
C ILE A 71 -3.91 -3.81 -18.37
N ILE A 72 -4.32 -3.66 -17.12
CA ILE A 72 -5.25 -4.58 -16.46
C ILE A 72 -6.47 -3.79 -16.01
N ARG A 73 -7.62 -4.15 -16.56
CA ARG A 73 -8.89 -3.51 -16.23
C ARG A 73 -9.39 -4.02 -14.88
N VAL A 74 -9.71 -3.08 -14.01
CA VAL A 74 -10.30 -3.34 -12.70
C VAL A 74 -11.65 -2.65 -12.64
N ALA A 75 -12.64 -3.30 -12.02
CA ALA A 75 -13.99 -2.74 -11.90
C ALA A 75 -14.06 -1.60 -10.89
N GLU A 76 -13.24 -1.68 -9.84
CA GLU A 76 -13.18 -0.74 -8.73
C GLU A 76 -11.73 -0.38 -8.40
N PRO A 77 -11.49 0.80 -7.79
CA PRO A 77 -10.17 1.15 -7.29
C PRO A 77 -9.69 0.17 -6.23
N GLN A 78 -8.40 -0.15 -6.27
CA GLN A 78 -7.75 -1.05 -5.33
C GLN A 78 -6.32 -0.59 -5.07
N LEU A 79 -5.84 -0.85 -3.85
CA LEU A 79 -4.51 -0.48 -3.39
C LEU A 79 -3.89 -1.69 -2.68
N VAL A 80 -3.01 -2.39 -3.36
CA VAL A 80 -2.48 -3.69 -2.91
C VAL A 80 -1.04 -3.52 -2.46
N LEU A 81 -0.72 -3.97 -1.25
CA LEU A 81 0.63 -3.91 -0.70
C LEU A 81 1.56 -4.88 -1.45
N LEU A 82 2.68 -4.36 -1.93
CA LEU A 82 3.72 -5.13 -2.61
C LEU A 82 4.87 -5.48 -1.67
N ALA A 83 5.33 -4.51 -0.90
CA ALA A 83 6.48 -4.67 -0.02
C ALA A 83 6.58 -3.56 1.03
N ILE A 84 7.41 -3.79 2.05
CA ILE A 84 7.85 -2.75 2.99
C ILE A 84 9.37 -2.63 2.89
N ARG A 85 9.86 -1.41 2.65
CA ARG A 85 11.28 -1.10 2.47
C ARG A 85 11.80 -0.27 3.63
N ASP A 86 12.87 -0.71 4.26
CA ASP A 86 13.59 0.05 5.28
C ASP A 86 14.21 1.32 4.66
N ASN A 87 13.98 2.49 5.27
CA ASN A 87 14.37 3.77 4.68
C ASN A 87 15.87 4.05 4.78
N VAL A 88 16.59 3.38 5.69
CA VAL A 88 18.02 3.61 5.94
C VAL A 88 18.88 2.65 5.12
N THR A 89 18.58 1.36 5.21
CA THR A 89 19.34 0.27 4.58
C THR A 89 18.84 -0.05 3.18
N GLY A 90 17.61 0.35 2.84
CA GLY A 90 16.96 0.01 1.58
C GLY A 90 16.55 -1.46 1.46
N ARG A 91 16.72 -2.27 2.51
CA ARG A 91 16.33 -3.69 2.54
C ARG A 91 14.82 -3.83 2.61
N TYR A 92 14.30 -4.86 1.95
CA TYR A 92 12.89 -5.22 2.06
C TYR A 92 12.67 -6.13 3.27
N ARG A 93 11.54 -5.92 3.96
CA ARG A 93 11.12 -6.83 5.03
C ARG A 93 10.80 -8.21 4.45
N PRO A 94 10.98 -9.29 5.25
CA PRO A 94 10.46 -10.60 4.91
C PRO A 94 8.96 -10.55 4.59
N HIS A 95 8.53 -11.41 3.66
CA HIS A 95 7.12 -11.48 3.26
C HIS A 95 6.20 -11.83 4.43
N ALA A 96 6.61 -12.75 5.31
CA ALA A 96 5.84 -13.15 6.48
C ALA A 96 5.56 -11.95 7.42
N ASP A 97 6.58 -11.13 7.71
CA ASP A 97 6.45 -9.94 8.55
C ASP A 97 5.55 -8.87 7.89
N THR A 98 5.65 -8.75 6.56
CA THR A 98 4.81 -7.85 5.76
C THR A 98 3.35 -8.27 5.85
N LEU A 99 3.08 -9.57 5.71
CA LEU A 99 1.73 -10.14 5.76
C LEU A 99 1.11 -9.96 7.15
N ALA A 100 1.85 -10.29 8.22
CA ALA A 100 1.37 -10.16 9.59
C ALA A 100 0.99 -8.72 9.95
N LEU A 101 1.82 -7.74 9.53
CA LEU A 101 1.50 -6.33 9.74
C LEU A 101 0.31 -5.89 8.91
N ALA A 102 0.21 -6.30 7.64
CA ALA A 102 -0.89 -5.91 6.77
C ALA A 102 -2.24 -6.46 7.27
N GLU A 103 -2.26 -7.72 7.74
CA GLU A 103 -3.44 -8.37 8.30
C GLU A 103 -4.00 -7.62 9.52
N ALA A 104 -3.12 -7.13 10.40
CA ALA A 104 -3.53 -6.32 11.57
C ALA A 104 -4.27 -5.02 11.21
N HIS A 105 -4.16 -4.57 9.96
CA HIS A 105 -4.82 -3.37 9.44
C HIS A 105 -5.83 -3.65 8.32
N GLY A 106 -6.09 -4.93 8.03
CA GLY A 106 -6.95 -5.36 6.91
C GLY A 106 -6.40 -5.00 5.52
N VAL A 107 -5.13 -4.63 5.40
CA VAL A 107 -4.53 -4.19 4.13
C VAL A 107 -4.28 -5.40 3.22
N PRO A 108 -4.79 -5.39 1.97
CA PRO A 108 -4.57 -6.49 1.04
C PRO A 108 -3.11 -6.55 0.60
N VAL A 109 -2.54 -7.75 0.57
CA VAL A 109 -1.16 -8.02 0.13
C VAL A 109 -1.20 -8.76 -1.20
N ALA A 110 -0.28 -8.42 -2.10
CA ALA A 110 -0.14 -9.12 -3.37
C ALA A 110 0.16 -10.61 -3.10
N PRO A 111 -0.55 -11.54 -3.76
CA PRO A 111 -0.34 -12.96 -3.53
C PRO A 111 1.07 -13.36 -3.96
N ARG A 112 1.68 -14.23 -3.16
CA ARG A 112 2.94 -14.88 -3.49
C ARG A 112 2.65 -16.33 -3.83
N PHE A 113 3.16 -16.77 -4.97
CA PHE A 113 3.07 -18.16 -5.41
C PHE A 113 4.47 -18.78 -5.49
N THR A 114 4.58 -20.06 -5.18
CA THR A 114 5.73 -20.88 -5.56
C THR A 114 5.60 -21.31 -7.02
N SER A 115 6.72 -21.73 -7.62
CA SER A 115 6.69 -22.29 -8.97
C SER A 115 5.78 -23.52 -9.05
N GLU A 116 5.75 -24.34 -8.00
CA GLU A 116 4.91 -25.53 -7.92
C GLU A 116 3.42 -25.17 -7.94
N GLU A 117 3.02 -24.14 -7.20
CA GLU A 117 1.63 -23.66 -7.16
C GLU A 117 1.17 -23.09 -8.52
N LEU A 118 2.07 -22.49 -9.30
CA LEU A 118 1.74 -21.91 -10.60
C LEU A 118 1.54 -22.97 -11.71
N PHE A 119 2.15 -24.15 -11.56
CA PHE A 119 2.12 -25.22 -12.56
C PHE A 119 1.35 -26.47 -12.11
N ALA A 120 0.79 -26.46 -10.90
CA ALA A 120 -0.14 -27.49 -10.44
C ALA A 120 -1.52 -27.29 -11.09
N THR A 121 -1.68 -27.79 -12.32
CA THR A 121 -2.99 -27.98 -12.98
C THR A 121 -3.80 -29.10 -12.35
#